data_AF-A0A2M8F623-F1
#
_entry.id   AF-A0A2M8F623-F1
#
_cell.length_a   1.000
_cell.length_b   1.000
_cell.length_c   1.000
_cell.angle_alpha   90.00
_cell.angle_beta   90.00
_cell.angle_gamma   90.00
#
_symmetry.space_group_name_H-M   'P 1'
#
loop_
_entity.id
_entity.type
_entity.pdbx_description
1 polymer ?
#
loop_
_entity_poly.entity_id
_entity_poly.type
_entity_poly.pdbx_seq_one_letter_code
_entity_poly.pdbx_strand_id
1 'polypeptide(L)'
;MTPNPHHDRPPRGQAYSLVALLSLAWELGYLIALPIVILGFGGALLDKKLGTSPLFLLLGIALSLVISGLGVYRKVKEMGSPK
;
A
#
# COMPACT_ATOMS: atom_id res chain seq x y z
N MET A 1 12.61 -4.34 55.09
CA MET A 1 11.77 -3.79 54.01
C MET A 1 12.66 -2.90 53.14
N THR A 2 13.31 -3.47 52.13
CA THR A 2 14.10 -2.67 51.17
C THR A 2 13.16 -2.16 50.08
N PRO A 3 13.31 -0.92 49.59
CA PRO A 3 12.50 -0.42 48.49
C PRO A 3 12.75 -1.26 47.24
N ASN A 4 11.69 -1.77 46.64
CA ASN A 4 11.73 -2.53 45.39
C ASN A 4 11.87 -1.55 44.20
N PRO A 5 12.96 -1.57 43.42
CA PRO A 5 13.23 -0.57 42.37
C PRO A 5 12.50 -0.84 41.04
N HIS A 6 11.41 -1.62 41.04
CA HIS A 6 10.70 -2.04 39.83
C HIS A 6 9.39 -1.28 39.56
N HIS A 7 9.34 0.02 39.84
CA HIS A 7 8.27 0.88 39.37
C HIS A 7 8.78 1.79 38.24
N ASP A 8 8.08 1.71 37.11
CA ASP A 8 8.00 2.73 36.07
C ASP A 8 9.15 2.80 35.06
N ARG A 9 9.25 1.78 34.20
CA ARG A 9 9.68 2.05 32.81
C ARG A 9 8.42 2.47 32.03
N PRO A 10 8.32 3.72 31.53
CA PRO A 10 7.21 4.08 30.68
C PRO A 10 7.17 3.13 29.48
N PRO A 11 5.98 2.70 29.02
CA PRO A 11 5.87 1.90 27.81
C PRO A 11 6.54 2.72 26.71
N ARG A 12 7.62 2.19 26.13
CA ARG A 12 8.27 2.82 24.98
C ARG A 12 7.22 2.84 23.88
N GLY A 13 6.53 3.97 23.72
CA GLY A 13 5.78 4.26 22.50
C GLY A 13 6.73 3.94 21.37
N GLN A 14 6.34 3.00 20.51
CA GLN A 14 7.19 2.54 19.42
C GLN A 14 7.55 3.75 18.58
N ALA A 15 8.74 4.31 18.81
CA ALA A 15 9.31 5.31 17.93
C ALA A 15 9.61 4.56 16.65
N TYR A 16 8.62 4.52 15.75
CA TYR A 16 8.81 4.00 14.41
C TYR A 16 10.03 4.71 13.83
N SER A 17 11.06 3.93 13.47
CA SER A 17 12.23 4.51 12.86
C SER A 17 11.82 5.14 11.54
N LEU A 18 12.38 6.30 11.20
CA LEU A 18 12.11 6.97 9.91
C LEU A 18 12.35 6.01 8.73
N VAL A 19 13.31 5.10 8.89
CA VAL A 19 13.62 4.03 7.94
C VAL A 19 12.45 3.04 7.79
N ALA A 20 11.81 2.63 8.89
CA ALA A 20 10.66 1.73 8.85
C ALA A 20 9.44 2.38 8.19
N LEU A 21 9.17 3.65 8.51
CA LEU A 21 8.12 4.45 7.87
C LEU A 21 8.37 4.58 6.36
N LEU A 22 9.61 4.86 5.97
CA LEU A 22 10.00 5.00 4.56
C LEU A 22 9.85 3.66 3.81
N SER A 23 10.29 2.55 4.41
CA SER A 23 10.12 1.22 3.83
C SER A 23 8.65 0.86 3.61
N LEU A 24 7.79 1.20 4.56
CA LEU A 24 6.34 0.96 4.43
C LEU A 24 5.73 1.82 3.32
N ALA A 25 6.06 3.11 3.29
CA ALA A 25 5.60 4.02 2.26
C ALA A 25 6.04 3.58 0.86
N TRP A 26 7.27 3.08 0.74
CA TRP A 26 7.82 2.56 -0.52
C TRP A 26 7.10 1.30 -1.00
N GLU A 27 6.83 0.37 -0.09
CA GLU A 27 6.13 -0.87 -0.42
C GLU A 27 4.68 -0.60 -0.86
N LEU A 28 3.96 0.28 -0.15
CA LEU A 28 2.62 0.71 -0.54
C LEU A 28 2.63 1.52 -1.83
N GLY A 29 3.63 2.39 -2.00
CA GLY A 29 3.80 3.23 -3.18
C GLY A 29 3.93 2.39 -4.45
N TYR A 30 4.80 1.39 -4.47
CA TYR A 30 4.93 0.51 -5.63
C TYR A 30 3.71 -0.37 -5.87
N LEU A 31 3.06 -0.84 -4.80
CA LEU A 31 1.87 -1.66 -4.91
C LEU A 31 0.72 -0.92 -5.63
N ILE A 32 0.65 0.40 -5.48
CA ILE A 32 -0.37 1.25 -6.13
C ILE A 32 0.13 1.79 -7.48
N ALA A 33 1.37 2.25 -7.56
CA ALA A 33 1.93 2.85 -8.77
C ALA A 33 2.07 1.85 -9.92
N LEU A 34 2.49 0.61 -9.61
CA LEU A 34 2.75 -0.40 -10.64
C LEU A 34 1.47 -0.77 -11.42
N PRO A 35 0.33 -1.10 -10.78
CA PRO A 35 -0.91 -1.38 -11.51
C PRO A 35 -1.43 -0.16 -12.29
N ILE A 36 -1.36 1.04 -11.72
CA ILE A 36 -1.84 2.26 -12.39
C ILE A 36 -1.03 2.52 -13.65
N VAL A 37 0.30 2.42 -13.58
CA VAL A 37 1.15 2.64 -14.76
C VAL A 37 0.92 1.55 -15.79
N ILE A 38 0.93 0.27 -15.41
CA ILE A 38 0.78 -0.83 -16.37
C ILE A 38 -0.60 -0.82 -17.03
N LEU A 39 -1.68 -0.76 -16.24
CA LEU A 39 -3.04 -0.86 -16.73
C LEU A 39 -3.54 0.47 -17.31
N GLY A 40 -3.18 1.59 -16.71
CA GLY A 40 -3.52 2.92 -17.23
C GLY A 40 -2.79 3.23 -18.54
N PHE A 41 -1.48 3.00 -18.60
CA PHE A 41 -0.72 3.19 -19.83
C PHE A 41 -1.08 2.13 -20.89
N GLY A 42 -1.26 0.88 -20.49
CA GLY A 42 -1.74 -0.19 -21.38
C GLY A 42 -3.11 0.11 -21.97
N GLY A 43 -4.04 0.57 -21.13
CA GLY A 43 -5.38 1.02 -21.55
C GLY A 43 -5.31 2.21 -22.50
N ALA A 44 -4.47 3.22 -22.20
CA ALA A 44 -4.27 4.37 -23.06
C ALA A 44 -3.69 3.99 -24.44
N LEU A 45 -2.74 3.05 -24.48
CA LEU A 45 -2.13 2.59 -25.72
C LEU A 45 -3.12 1.79 -26.58
N LEU A 46 -3.97 1.00 -25.92
CA LEU A 46 -5.01 0.22 -26.58
C LEU A 46 -6.14 1.11 -27.11
N ASP A 47 -6.55 2.12 -26.35
CA ASP A 47 -7.49 3.16 -26.77
C ASP A 47 -7.01 3.89 -28.03
N LYS A 48 -5.70 4.19 -28.11
CA LYS A 48 -5.08 4.81 -29.29
C LYS A 48 -5.08 3.89 -30.51
N LYS A 49 -4.98 2.57 -30.33
CA LYS A 49 -5.00 1.59 -31.42
C LYS A 49 -6.41 1.27 -31.92
N LEU A 50 -7.39 1.23 -31.02
CA LEU A 50 -8.77 0.84 -31.33
C LEU A 50 -9.69 2.04 -31.62
N GLY A 51 -9.23 3.27 -31.37
CA GLY A 51 -10.03 4.49 -31.57
C GLY A 51 -11.15 4.66 -30.54
N THR A 52 -11.15 3.86 -29.48
CA THR A 52 -12.16 3.82 -28.41
C THR A 52 -11.86 4.78 -27.25
N SER A 53 -10.91 5.70 -27.42
CA SER A 53 -10.54 6.69 -26.41
C SER A 53 -11.77 7.41 -25.83
N PRO A 54 -11.94 7.46 -24.49
CA PRO A 54 -11.03 7.03 -23.42
C PRO A 54 -11.55 5.81 -22.61
N LEU A 55 -12.20 4.83 -23.26
CA LEU A 55 -12.86 3.74 -22.54
C LEU A 55 -11.88 2.74 -21.91
N PHE A 56 -10.87 2.25 -22.64
CA PHE A 56 -9.91 1.29 -22.07
C PHE A 56 -8.98 1.92 -21.07
N LEU A 57 -8.67 3.22 -21.20
CA LEU A 57 -7.96 3.97 -20.18
C LEU A 57 -8.78 4.02 -18.88
N LEU A 58 -10.06 4.38 -18.96
CA LEU A 58 -10.94 4.41 -17.78
C LEU A 58 -11.03 3.02 -17.12
N LEU A 59 -11.23 1.98 -17.93
CA LEU A 59 -11.33 0.61 -17.45
C LEU A 59 -10.01 0.16 -16.80
N GLY A 60 -8.88 0.49 -17.41
CA GLY A 60 -7.53 0.18 -16.90
C GLY A 60 -7.26 0.85 -15.55
N ILE A 61 -7.61 2.14 -15.41
CA ILE A 61 -7.51 2.84 -14.13
C ILE A 61 -8.44 2.22 -13.08
N ALA A 62 -9.71 1.96 -13.42
CA ALA A 62 -10.67 1.35 -12.51
C ALA A 62 -10.18 -0.03 -12.02
N LEU A 63 -9.71 -0.90 -12.92
CA LEU A 63 -9.10 -2.19 -12.58
C LEU A 63 -7.87 -2.01 -11.70
N SER A 64 -7.01 -1.03 -11.98
CA SER A 64 -5.82 -0.77 -11.17
C SER A 64 -6.17 -0.40 -9.73
N LEU A 65 -7.23 0.39 -9.52
CA LEU A 65 -7.70 0.78 -8.20
C LEU A 65 -8.25 -0.42 -7.43
N VAL A 66 -9.00 -1.28 -8.10
CA VAL A 66 -9.53 -2.52 -7.48
C VAL A 66 -8.38 -3.45 -7.09
N ILE A 67 -7.43 -3.70 -7.99
CA ILE A 67 -6.28 -4.58 -7.73
C ILE A 67 -5.41 -4.02 -6.60
N SER A 68 -5.10 -2.72 -6.65
CA SER A 68 -4.31 -2.06 -5.62
C SER A 68 -5.02 -2.08 -4.27
N GLY A 69 -6.33 -1.77 -4.24
CA GLY A 69 -7.15 -1.80 -3.03
C GLY A 69 -7.21 -3.19 -2.40
N LEU A 70 -7.38 -4.24 -3.21
CA LEU A 70 -7.32 -5.63 -2.73
C LEU A 70 -5.93 -6.00 -2.21
N GLY A 71 -4.87 -5.56 -2.87
CA GLY A 71 -3.49 -5.80 -2.43
C GLY A 71 -3.19 -5.14 -1.09
N VAL A 72 -3.58 -3.88 -0.91
CA VAL A 72 -3.44 -3.14 0.36
C VAL A 72 -4.27 -3.84 1.45
N TYR A 73 -5.53 -4.17 1.16
CA TYR A 73 -6.41 -4.84 2.13
C TYR A 73 -5.81 -6.16 2.63
N ARG A 74 -5.26 -6.98 1.72
CA ARG A 74 -4.59 -8.23 2.09
C ARG A 74 -3.37 -8.00 2.98
N LYS A 75 -2.50 -7.04 2.62
CA LYS A 75 -1.33 -6.68 3.43
C LYS A 75 -1.71 -6.23 4.84
N VAL A 76 -2.72 -5.36 4.96
CA VAL A 76 -3.18 -4.86 6.25
C VAL A 76 -3.79 -6.00 7.08
N LYS A 77 -4.58 -6.89 6.45
CA LYS A 77 -5.18 -8.05 7.12
C LYS A 77 -4.13 -9.05 7.63
N GLU A 78 -3.07 -9.28 6.87
CA GLU A 78 -1.95 -10.12 7.29
C GLU A 78 -1.22 -9.56 8.50
N MET A 79 -1.06 -8.22 8.59
CA MET A 79 -0.47 -7.58 9.76
C MET A 79 -1.37 -7.67 11.00
N GLY A 80 -2.69 -7.68 10.82
CA GLY A 80 -3.68 -7.70 11.91
C GLY A 80 -4.10 -9.09 12.39
N SER A 81 -3.79 -10.17 11.66
CA SER A 81 -4.06 -11.53 12.13
C SER A 81 -2.86 -12.06 12.93
N PRO A 82 -2.99 -12.25 14.26
CA PRO A 82 -1.97 -12.94 15.03
C PRO A 82 -1.85 -14.36 14.47
N LYS A 83 -0.61 -14.77 14.16
CA LYS A 83 -0.28 -16.12 13.75
C LYS A 83 -0.06 -16.99 14.97
#